data_AF-A0A923QU10-F1
#
_entry.id   AF-A0A923QU10-F1
#
_cell.length_a   1.000
_cell.length_b   1.000
_cell.length_c   1.000
_cell.angle_alpha   90.00
_cell.angle_beta   90.00
_cell.angle_gamma   90.00
#
_symmetry.space_group_name_H-M   'P 1'
#
loop_
_entity.id
_entity.type
_entity.pdbx_description
1 polymer ?
#
loop_
_entity_poly.entity_id
_entity_poly.type
_entity_poly.pdbx_seq_one_letter_code
_entity_poly.pdbx_strand_id
1 'polypeptide(L)'
;MNTEPKPTPEMLIAQHGVDAWVLCLPETESDAHAVFRGLDWRFRGALARAVYSGELSPKSGVVSLLPYTRAVSNTGPETFRILTLGVKDRSSVTRAELSLLRKNIQGLGLKTFGISAGDFGWTLAEAKTHFPEKSACIVE
;
A
#
# COMPACT_ATOMS: atom_id res chain seq x y z
N MET A 1 -29.77 1.77 -2.97
CA MET A 1 -28.77 1.11 -3.83
C MET A 1 -27.82 0.38 -2.91
N ASN A 2 -27.82 -0.95 -2.93
CA ASN A 2 -26.80 -1.73 -2.21
C ASN A 2 -25.51 -1.63 -3.02
N THR A 3 -24.67 -0.65 -2.72
CA THR A 3 -23.27 -0.72 -3.14
C THR A 3 -22.64 -1.83 -2.34
N GLU A 4 -22.31 -2.95 -2.98
CA GLU A 4 -21.42 -3.93 -2.38
C GLU A 4 -20.17 -3.20 -1.84
N PRO A 5 -19.72 -3.51 -0.62
CA PRO A 5 -18.55 -2.86 -0.06
C PRO A 5 -17.36 -3.12 -0.98
N LYS A 6 -16.64 -2.05 -1.37
CA LYS A 6 -15.38 -2.19 -2.10
C LYS A 6 -14.46 -3.13 -1.31
N PRO A 7 -13.81 -4.11 -1.96
CA PRO A 7 -12.95 -5.05 -1.26
C PRO A 7 -11.81 -4.30 -0.57
N THR A 8 -11.55 -4.64 0.70
CA THR A 8 -10.46 -4.02 1.45
C THR A 8 -9.12 -4.48 0.88
N PRO A 9 -8.02 -3.72 1.02
CA PRO A 9 -6.70 -4.18 0.62
C PRO A 9 -6.33 -5.56 1.20
N GLU A 10 -6.75 -5.90 2.42
CA GLU A 10 -6.51 -7.24 2.99
C GLU A 10 -7.27 -8.35 2.24
N MET A 11 -8.48 -8.05 1.74
CA MET A 11 -9.23 -8.96 0.87
C MET A 11 -8.57 -9.07 -0.50
N LEU A 12 -8.10 -7.96 -1.08
CA LEU A 12 -7.40 -7.94 -2.35
C LEU A 12 -6.07 -8.68 -2.27
N ILE A 13 -5.31 -8.52 -1.19
CA ILE A 13 -4.07 -9.26 -0.96
C ILE A 13 -4.35 -10.77 -0.93
N ALA A 14 -5.41 -11.17 -0.21
CA ALA A 14 -5.83 -12.57 -0.11
C ALA A 14 -6.30 -13.14 -1.46
N GLN A 15 -7.13 -12.39 -2.18
CA GLN A 15 -7.72 -12.80 -3.45
C GLN A 15 -6.67 -12.90 -4.56
N HIS A 16 -5.70 -11.99 -4.57
CA HIS A 16 -4.70 -11.89 -5.63
C HIS A 16 -3.39 -12.62 -5.29
N GLY A 17 -3.22 -13.11 -4.06
CA GLY A 17 -2.01 -13.84 -3.65
C GLY A 17 -0.73 -13.00 -3.81
N VAL A 18 -0.80 -11.71 -3.43
CA VAL A 18 0.34 -10.79 -3.58
C VAL A 18 1.29 -10.88 -2.39
N ASP A 19 2.60 -10.78 -2.64
CA ASP A 19 3.63 -10.84 -1.58
C ASP A 19 3.67 -9.57 -0.71
N ALA A 20 3.26 -8.44 -1.29
CA ALA A 20 3.19 -7.16 -0.60
C ALA A 20 2.08 -6.27 -1.15
N TRP A 21 1.62 -5.33 -0.33
CA TRP A 21 0.76 -4.24 -0.75
C TRP A 21 1.47 -2.90 -0.63
N VAL A 22 1.40 -2.10 -1.68
CA VAL A 22 2.09 -0.82 -1.80
C VAL A 22 1.12 0.31 -1.49
N LEU A 23 1.46 1.15 -0.51
CA LEU A 23 0.67 2.31 -0.07
C LEU A 23 1.45 3.60 -0.24
N CYS A 24 0.74 4.67 -0.54
CA CYS A 24 1.27 6.03 -0.53
C CYS A 24 1.02 6.65 0.86
N LEU A 25 2.03 7.31 1.44
CA LEU A 25 1.95 7.92 2.77
C LEU A 25 2.32 9.41 2.70
N PRO A 26 1.35 10.32 2.54
CA PRO A 26 1.64 11.74 2.40
C PRO A 26 2.00 12.43 3.74
N GLU A 27 2.94 13.38 3.70
CA GLU A 27 3.36 14.22 4.83
C GLU A 27 2.24 15.17 5.31
N THR A 28 1.46 15.69 4.36
CA THR A 28 0.50 16.78 4.62
C THR A 28 -0.91 16.31 4.95
N GLU A 29 -1.23 15.02 4.81
CA GLU A 29 -2.51 14.53 5.30
C GLU A 29 -2.44 14.41 6.83
N SER A 30 -3.06 15.38 7.50
CA SER A 30 -3.31 15.38 8.94
C SER A 30 -4.10 14.16 9.40
N ASP A 31 -4.75 13.47 8.47
CA ASP A 31 -5.49 12.25 8.73
C ASP A 31 -4.92 11.08 7.92
N ALA A 32 -3.94 10.38 8.51
CA ALA A 32 -3.51 9.08 8.00
C ALA A 32 -4.71 8.14 7.82
N HIS A 33 -5.80 8.30 8.58
CA HIS A 33 -7.02 7.52 8.40
C HIS A 33 -7.71 7.75 7.06
N ALA A 34 -7.49 8.89 6.38
CA ALA A 34 -8.01 9.17 5.04
C ALA A 34 -7.36 8.31 3.95
N VAL A 35 -6.05 8.01 4.07
CA VAL A 35 -5.32 7.01 3.26
C VAL A 35 -5.91 5.63 3.46
N PHE A 36 -6.43 5.36 4.65
CA PHE A 36 -6.78 4.01 5.07
C PHE A 36 -8.29 3.78 5.21
N ARG A 37 -9.14 4.65 4.65
CA ARG A 37 -10.60 4.53 4.78
C ARG A 37 -11.18 3.23 4.19
N GLY A 38 -10.44 2.53 3.34
CA GLY A 38 -10.78 1.21 2.81
C GLY A 38 -10.23 0.01 3.60
N LEU A 39 -9.47 0.24 4.68
CA LEU A 39 -8.81 -0.81 5.48
C LEU A 39 -9.61 -1.16 6.75
N ASP A 40 -9.48 -2.41 7.22
CA ASP A 40 -10.08 -2.82 8.49
C ASP A 40 -9.57 -1.91 9.63
N TRP A 41 -10.41 -1.68 10.64
CA TRP A 41 -10.06 -0.78 11.74
C TRP A 41 -8.84 -1.25 12.53
N ARG A 42 -8.59 -2.58 12.61
CA ARG A 42 -7.39 -3.13 13.27
C ARG A 42 -6.14 -2.78 12.49
N PHE A 43 -6.24 -2.89 11.17
CA PHE A 43 -5.16 -2.57 10.25
C PHE A 43 -4.82 -1.08 10.27
N ARG A 44 -5.85 -0.23 10.28
CA ARG A 44 -5.70 1.22 10.50
C ARG A 44 -4.96 1.53 11.80
N GLY A 45 -5.32 0.85 12.89
CA GLY A 45 -4.66 1.01 14.19
C GLY A 45 -3.19 0.59 14.17
N ALA A 46 -2.86 -0.51 13.47
CA ALA A 46 -1.49 -0.99 13.33
C ALA A 46 -0.62 0.00 12.53
N LEU A 47 -1.12 0.49 11.40
CA LEU A 47 -0.42 1.48 10.58
C LEU A 47 -0.21 2.81 11.32
N ALA A 48 -1.23 3.33 11.98
CA ALA A 48 -1.12 4.56 12.75
C ALA A 48 -0.07 4.45 13.87
N ARG A 49 -0.01 3.30 14.56
CA ARG A 49 1.03 3.02 15.56
C ARG A 49 2.41 2.93 14.92
N ALA A 50 2.55 2.27 13.78
CA ALA A 50 3.83 2.14 13.08
C ALA A 50 4.35 3.49 12.57
N VAL A 51 3.46 4.40 12.17
CA VAL A 51 3.84 5.80 11.87
C VAL A 51 4.27 6.53 13.14
N TYR A 52 3.51 6.40 14.22
CA TYR A 52 3.83 7.06 15.50
C TYR A 52 5.14 6.55 16.13
N SER A 53 5.45 5.25 16.01
CA SER A 53 6.70 4.65 16.49
C SER A 53 7.90 4.96 15.57
N GLY A 54 7.66 5.48 14.37
CA GLY A 54 8.69 5.77 13.37
C GLY A 54 9.10 4.56 12.52
N GLU A 55 8.42 3.41 12.65
CA GLU A 55 8.61 2.25 11.76
C GLU A 55 8.19 2.56 10.32
N LEU A 56 7.13 3.36 10.16
CA LEU A 56 6.71 3.92 8.89
C LEU A 56 7.00 5.42 8.87
N SER A 57 7.61 5.91 7.78
CA SER A 57 7.89 7.33 7.63
C SER A 57 7.04 7.95 6.52
N PRO A 58 6.26 9.01 6.81
CA PRO A 58 5.58 9.79 5.78
C PRO A 58 6.55 10.67 4.98
N LYS A 59 7.80 10.80 5.43
CA LYS A 59 8.79 11.69 4.81
C LYS A 59 8.99 11.35 3.33
N SER A 60 8.89 12.37 2.48
CA SER A 60 9.06 12.28 1.03
C SER A 60 10.35 11.56 0.66
N GLY A 61 10.21 10.55 -0.21
CA GLY A 61 11.33 9.73 -0.67
C GLY A 61 11.82 8.69 0.33
N VAL A 62 11.10 8.41 1.41
CA VAL A 62 11.38 7.27 2.29
C VAL A 62 10.49 6.10 1.90
N VAL A 63 11.10 4.91 1.79
CA VAL A 63 10.36 3.65 1.60
C VAL A 63 10.49 2.84 2.88
N SER A 64 9.36 2.44 3.47
CA SER A 64 9.30 1.63 4.69
C SER A 64 8.60 0.31 4.41
N LEU A 65 8.96 -0.73 5.17
CA LEU A 65 8.37 -2.07 5.07
C LEU A 65 7.86 -2.49 6.44
N LEU A 66 6.57 -2.83 6.51
CA LEU A 66 5.94 -3.36 7.73
C LEU A 66 5.44 -4.79 7.48
N PRO A 67 5.97 -5.80 8.18
CA PRO A 67 5.33 -7.11 8.21
C PRO A 67 4.02 -7.02 8.99
N TYR A 68 2.94 -7.53 8.43
CA TYR A 68 1.64 -7.58 9.07
C TYR A 68 1.11 -9.00 9.12
N THR A 69 0.86 -9.48 10.33
CA THR A 69 0.32 -10.81 10.58
C THR A 69 -1.17 -10.71 10.91
N ARG A 70 -2.02 -11.40 10.16
CA ARG A 70 -3.44 -11.57 10.46
C ARG A 70 -3.74 -12.99 10.88
N ALA A 71 -4.72 -13.15 11.76
CA ALA A 71 -5.31 -14.46 12.01
C ALA A 71 -6.28 -14.80 10.87
N VAL A 72 -6.06 -15.92 10.19
CA VAL A 72 -7.04 -16.48 9.25
C VAL A 72 -7.69 -17.68 9.92
N SER A 73 -9.02 -17.63 10.04
CA SER A 73 -9.79 -18.53 10.91
C SER A 73 -9.61 -20.02 10.59
N ASN A 74 -9.18 -20.36 9.36
CA ASN A 74 -9.14 -21.74 8.88
C ASN A 74 -7.75 -22.23 8.44
N THR A 75 -6.73 -21.36 8.37
CA THR A 75 -5.39 -21.69 7.83
C THR A 75 -4.24 -21.29 8.74
N GLY A 76 -4.52 -20.65 9.88
CA GLY A 76 -3.50 -20.14 10.80
C GLY A 76 -3.13 -18.68 10.49
N PRO A 77 -2.12 -18.13 11.19
CA PRO A 77 -1.71 -16.75 10.96
C PRO A 77 -1.00 -16.62 9.61
N GLU A 78 -1.48 -15.68 8.79
CA GLU A 78 -0.82 -15.30 7.54
C GLU A 78 -0.07 -13.99 7.74
N THR A 79 1.19 -13.95 7.34
CA THR A 79 1.99 -12.72 7.34
C THR A 79 2.16 -12.23 5.91
N PHE A 80 1.74 -10.99 5.66
CA PHE A 80 2.00 -10.28 4.41
C PHE A 80 2.79 -9.01 4.68
N ARG A 81 3.29 -8.37 3.63
CA ARG A 81 4.12 -7.17 3.73
C ARG A 81 3.37 -5.93 3.27
N ILE A 82 3.58 -4.83 3.97
CA ILE A 82 3.10 -3.51 3.56
C ILE A 82 4.33 -2.68 3.23
N LEU A 83 4.41 -2.21 1.99
CA LEU A 83 5.46 -1.31 1.53
C LEU A 83 4.84 0.08 1.43
N THR A 84 5.41 1.07 2.11
CA THR A 84 4.93 2.45 2.04
C THR A 84 5.94 3.32 1.32
N LEU A 85 5.48 4.24 0.49
CA LEU A 85 6.27 5.34 -0.04
C LEU A 85 5.80 6.63 0.63
N GLY A 86 6.68 7.25 1.42
CA GLY A 86 6.50 8.60 1.92
C GLY A 86 6.56 9.61 0.77
N VAL A 87 5.60 10.52 0.72
CA VAL A 87 5.50 11.57 -0.31
C VAL A 87 5.09 12.89 0.33
N LYS A 88 5.37 14.02 -0.32
CA LYS A 88 4.87 15.31 0.18
C LYS A 88 3.34 15.38 0.11
N ASP A 89 2.79 15.08 -1.06
CA ASP A 89 1.35 14.95 -1.33
C ASP A 89 1.14 13.92 -2.46
N ARG A 90 0.00 13.22 -2.44
CA ARG A 90 -0.34 12.17 -3.42
C ARG A 90 -0.39 12.71 -4.84
N SER A 91 -0.85 13.94 -5.03
CA SER A 91 -0.90 14.57 -6.36
C SER A 91 0.49 14.90 -6.95
N SER A 92 1.54 14.77 -6.13
CA SER A 92 2.88 15.27 -6.46
C SER A 92 3.98 14.19 -6.46
N VAL A 93 3.61 12.90 -6.54
CA VAL A 93 4.60 11.81 -6.55
C VAL A 93 5.58 11.98 -7.71
N THR A 94 6.85 12.15 -7.38
CA THR A 94 7.91 12.45 -8.34
C THR A 94 8.45 11.20 -9.01
N ARG A 95 9.07 11.37 -10.19
CA ARG A 95 9.78 10.27 -10.87
C ARG A 95 10.89 9.65 -10.03
N ALA A 96 11.55 10.45 -9.19
CA ALA A 96 12.62 9.97 -8.32
C ALA A 96 12.08 9.04 -7.22
N GLU A 97 10.97 9.43 -6.58
CA GLU A 97 10.27 8.62 -5.58
C GLU A 97 9.74 7.31 -6.19
N LEU A 98 9.14 7.37 -7.39
CA LEU A 98 8.71 6.17 -8.12
C LEU A 98 9.88 5.24 -8.45
N SER A 99 11.00 5.80 -8.89
CA SER A 99 12.20 5.02 -9.20
C SER A 99 12.76 4.34 -7.96
N LEU A 100 12.72 5.01 -6.80
CA LEU A 100 13.12 4.45 -5.52
C LEU A 100 12.18 3.32 -5.07
N LEU A 101 10.86 3.53 -5.18
CA LEU A 101 9.87 2.51 -4.87
C LEU A 101 10.07 1.24 -5.71
N ARG A 102 10.23 1.39 -7.03
CA ARG A 102 10.51 0.27 -7.94
C ARG A 102 11.80 -0.47 -7.56
N LYS A 103 12.88 0.26 -7.25
CA LYS A 103 14.14 -0.36 -6.79
C LYS A 103 13.96 -1.16 -5.50
N ASN A 104 13.15 -0.68 -4.56
CA ASN A 104 12.86 -1.42 -3.33
C ASN A 104 12.02 -2.66 -3.58
N ILE A 105 10.99 -2.58 -4.42
CA ILE A 105 10.19 -3.75 -4.83
C ILE A 105 11.08 -4.84 -5.44
N GLN A 106 11.97 -4.45 -6.36
CA GLN A 106 12.93 -5.35 -7.00
C GLN A 106 13.94 -5.92 -5.99
N GLY A 107 14.50 -5.07 -5.12
CA GLY A 107 15.48 -5.47 -4.11
C GLY A 107 14.91 -6.42 -3.04
N LEU A 108 13.62 -6.31 -2.73
CA LEU A 108 12.91 -7.22 -1.83
C LEU A 108 12.57 -8.57 -2.47
N GLY A 109 12.78 -8.73 -3.79
CA GLY A 109 12.49 -9.97 -4.51
C GLY A 109 11.01 -10.34 -4.52
N LEU A 110 10.12 -9.34 -4.46
CA LEU A 110 8.67 -9.56 -4.50
C LEU A 110 8.28 -10.11 -5.88
N LYS A 111 7.64 -11.28 -5.93
CA LYS A 111 7.17 -11.90 -7.17
C LYS A 111 5.88 -11.23 -7.64
N THR A 112 5.04 -10.85 -6.69
CA THR A 112 3.77 -10.15 -6.94
C THR A 112 3.56 -9.07 -5.89
N PHE A 113 3.05 -7.92 -6.29
CA PHE A 113 2.68 -6.86 -5.35
C PHE A 113 1.38 -6.19 -5.80
N GLY A 114 0.58 -5.76 -4.84
CA GLY A 114 -0.63 -5.00 -5.09
C GLY A 114 -0.42 -3.50 -4.92
N ILE A 115 -1.10 -2.70 -5.73
CA ILE A 115 -1.09 -1.24 -5.62
C ILE A 115 -2.47 -0.69 -5.98
N SER A 116 -2.97 0.24 -5.17
CA SER A 116 -4.20 0.99 -5.45
C SER A 116 -3.84 2.28 -6.20
N ALA A 117 -4.46 2.49 -7.36
CA ALA A 117 -4.26 3.73 -8.12
C ALA A 117 -4.78 4.95 -7.35
N GLY A 118 -5.94 4.82 -6.70
CA GLY A 118 -6.54 5.87 -5.87
C GLY A 118 -5.68 6.28 -4.68
N ASP A 119 -4.91 5.35 -4.09
CA ASP A 119 -4.00 5.67 -2.98
C ASP A 119 -2.91 6.64 -3.41
N PHE A 120 -2.51 6.61 -4.68
CA PHE A 120 -1.52 7.48 -5.27
C PHE A 120 -2.14 8.70 -5.99
N GLY A 121 -3.47 8.86 -5.95
CA GLY A 121 -4.16 9.92 -6.67
C GLY A 121 -4.14 9.75 -8.19
N TRP A 122 -3.98 8.51 -8.66
CA TRP A 122 -3.89 8.18 -10.08
C TRP A 122 -5.16 7.51 -10.60
N THR A 123 -5.35 7.59 -11.91
CA THR A 123 -6.22 6.69 -12.66
C THR A 123 -5.57 5.31 -12.82
N LEU A 124 -6.38 4.30 -13.14
CA LEU A 124 -5.89 2.95 -13.44
C LEU A 124 -4.89 2.93 -14.61
N ALA A 125 -5.09 3.79 -15.62
CA ALA A 125 -4.21 3.89 -16.79
C ALA A 125 -2.83 4.49 -16.43
N GLU A 126 -2.81 5.51 -15.58
CA GLU A 126 -1.57 6.10 -15.06
C GLU A 126 -0.81 5.08 -14.20
N ALA A 127 -1.50 4.38 -13.31
CA ALA A 127 -0.88 3.32 -12.50
C ALA A 127 -0.24 2.21 -13.36
N LYS A 128 -0.92 1.76 -14.43
CA LYS A 128 -0.36 0.79 -15.40
C LYS A 128 0.84 1.32 -16.18
N THR A 129 0.89 2.62 -16.42
CA THR A 129 2.07 3.28 -17.03
C THR A 129 3.23 3.31 -16.05
N HIS A 130 2.95 3.50 -14.76
CA HIS A 130 3.94 3.48 -13.69
C HIS A 130 4.37 2.08 -13.26
N PHE A 131 3.59 1.04 -13.51
CA PHE A 131 3.95 -0.35 -13.21
C PHE A 131 3.45 -1.25 -14.34
N PRO A 132 4.17 -1.28 -15.49
CA PRO A 132 3.75 -2.07 -16.67
C PRO A 132 4.02 -3.57 -16.52
N GLU A 133 4.71 -3.97 -15.45
CA GLU A 133 5.13 -5.33 -15.18
C GLU A 133 3.96 -6.21 -14.74
N LYS A 134 3.96 -7.48 -15.19
CA LYS A 134 2.89 -8.44 -14.87
C LYS A 134 2.82 -8.82 -13.38
N SER A 135 3.88 -8.53 -12.63
CA SER A 135 3.95 -8.73 -11.17
C SER A 135 3.13 -7.68 -10.40
N ALA A 136 2.73 -6.57 -11.03
CA ALA A 136 1.91 -5.55 -10.42
C ALA A 136 0.41 -5.88 -10.55
N CYS A 137 -0.25 -6.14 -9.42
CA CYS A 137 -1.70 -6.24 -9.32
C CYS A 137 -2.28 -4.85 -9.01
N ILE A 138 -2.74 -4.15 -10.04
CA ILE A 138 -3.23 -2.78 -9.93
C ILE A 138 -4.75 -2.77 -9.78
N VAL A 139 -5.25 -2.11 -8.73
CA VAL A 139 -6.67 -1.93 -8.44
C VAL A 139 -7.06 -0.44 -8.46
N GLU A 140 -8.37 -0.16 -8.58
CA GLU A 140 -8.94 1.20 -8.62
C GLU A 140 -9.16 1.82 -7.23
#